data_AF-A0A4W3HIH7-F1
#
_entry.id   AF-A0A4W3HIH7-F1
#
_cell.length_a   1.000
_cell.length_b   1.000
_cell.length_c   1.000
_cell.angle_alpha   90.00
_cell.angle_beta   90.00
_cell.angle_gamma   90.00
#
_symmetry.space_group_name_H-M   'P 1'
#
loop_
_entity.id
_entity.type
_entity.pdbx_description
1 polymer ?
#
loop_
_entity_poly.entity_id
_entity_poly.type
_entity_poly.pdbx_seq_one_letter_code
_entity_poly.pdbx_strand_id
1 'polypeptide(L)'
;CLQIHNHHTVNLVNNAGQDVMLLLPTDWVILDGRGSVDDHGIVRYEWTLLQGDPSVDLKSPQPGMLKLTNLREGVYVVQLSVTDTVGQKSSDNITVTVVPQKHQTTDCTGICTRYQFICDDGCCIDIILACDGTAQCSDESDEAFCQSCKYIIVHYLFSFVGAVLPLALGLAITALLLLMVGCRLRLVRQKLKKVRPISSEESDYLINGMYL
;
A
#
# COMPACT_ATOMS: atom_id res chain seq x y z
N CYS A 1 44.91 29.68 -43.94
CA CYS A 1 44.21 28.39 -43.77
C CYS A 1 44.22 27.99 -42.31
N LEU A 2 43.24 28.43 -41.53
CA LEU A 2 42.96 27.82 -40.22
C LEU A 2 42.17 26.53 -40.53
N GLN A 3 42.79 25.37 -40.32
CA GLN A 3 42.07 24.10 -40.45
C GLN A 3 41.04 24.01 -39.33
N ILE A 4 39.77 24.08 -39.71
CA ILE A 4 38.65 23.69 -38.86
C ILE A 4 38.72 22.17 -38.74
N HIS A 5 39.38 21.66 -37.70
CA HIS A 5 39.11 20.29 -37.26
C HIS A 5 37.75 20.32 -36.56
N ASN A 6 36.71 19.94 -37.30
CA ASN A 6 35.41 19.55 -36.77
C ASN A 6 35.63 18.33 -35.85
N HIS A 7 35.87 18.57 -34.57
CA HIS A 7 35.67 17.55 -33.56
C HIS A 7 34.19 17.57 -33.24
N HIS A 8 33.45 16.56 -33.70
CA HIS A 8 32.12 16.29 -33.17
C HIS A 8 32.27 16.15 -31.65
N THR A 9 31.74 17.12 -30.91
CA THR A 9 31.62 17.05 -29.46
C THR A 9 30.52 16.03 -29.15
N VAL A 10 30.94 14.81 -28.82
CA VAL A 10 30.09 13.77 -28.23
C VAL A 10 29.47 14.34 -26.95
N ASN A 11 28.14 14.31 -26.86
CA ASN A 11 27.38 14.98 -25.81
C ASN A 11 26.87 14.00 -24.75
N LEU A 12 27.77 13.48 -23.91
CA LEU A 12 27.39 12.70 -22.72
C LEU A 12 27.05 13.66 -21.57
N VAL A 13 25.76 13.78 -21.26
CA VAL A 13 25.28 14.53 -20.09
C VAL A 13 24.74 13.54 -19.08
N ASN A 14 25.42 13.47 -17.95
CA ASN A 14 25.03 12.64 -16.84
C ASN A 14 24.08 13.39 -15.89
N ASN A 15 23.10 12.66 -15.40
CA ASN A 15 22.11 13.16 -14.45
C ASN A 15 21.90 12.06 -13.41
N ALA A 16 22.54 12.24 -12.26
CA ALA A 16 22.45 11.27 -11.17
C ALA A 16 21.11 11.40 -10.43
N GLY A 17 20.45 12.56 -10.49
CA GLY A 17 19.17 12.85 -9.86
C GLY A 17 19.21 14.11 -9.01
N GLN A 18 18.14 14.38 -8.24
CA GLN A 18 18.10 15.48 -7.28
C GLN A 18 18.65 15.03 -5.91
N ASP A 19 19.19 15.98 -5.15
CA ASP A 19 19.56 15.76 -3.75
C ASP A 19 18.34 15.31 -2.93
N VAL A 20 18.56 14.37 -2.01
CA VAL A 20 17.49 13.75 -1.23
C VAL A 20 17.66 14.09 0.24
N MET A 21 16.58 14.56 0.86
CA MET A 21 16.48 14.66 2.31
C MET A 21 15.62 13.51 2.83
N LEU A 22 16.22 12.68 3.67
CA LEU A 22 15.59 11.52 4.29
C LEU A 22 15.39 11.78 5.78
N LEU A 23 14.17 11.51 6.25
CA LEU A 23 13.84 11.51 7.67
C LEU A 23 13.81 10.06 8.16
N LEU A 24 14.55 9.78 9.23
CA LEU A 24 14.35 8.53 10.00
C LEU A 24 12.86 8.41 10.41
N PRO A 25 12.31 7.21 10.65
CA PRO A 25 12.95 5.89 10.63
C PRO A 25 13.18 5.33 9.22
N THR A 26 12.84 6.08 8.16
CA THR A 26 13.15 5.64 6.80
C THR A 26 14.66 5.64 6.61
N ASP A 27 15.24 4.46 6.38
CA ASP A 27 16.68 4.20 6.34
C ASP A 27 17.14 3.73 4.95
N TRP A 28 16.33 3.99 3.92
CA TRP A 28 16.59 3.56 2.56
C TRP A 28 16.15 4.59 1.52
N VAL A 29 16.83 4.60 0.38
CA VAL A 29 16.51 5.46 -0.77
C VAL A 29 16.87 4.76 -2.07
N ILE A 30 16.19 5.12 -3.15
CA ILE A 30 16.52 4.70 -4.51
C ILE A 30 16.94 5.94 -5.32
N LEU A 31 18.15 5.88 -5.89
CA LEU A 31 18.70 6.89 -6.79
C LEU A 31 18.58 6.37 -8.23
N ASP A 32 18.25 7.26 -9.16
CA ASP A 32 17.98 6.90 -10.56
C ASP A 32 18.80 7.76 -11.52
N GLY A 33 19.87 7.17 -12.05
CA GLY A 33 20.79 7.78 -13.01
C GLY A 33 20.39 7.62 -14.47
N ARG A 34 19.25 6.97 -14.76
CA ARG A 34 18.79 6.69 -16.13
C ARG A 34 18.33 7.95 -16.88
N GLY A 35 18.22 9.09 -16.19
CA GLY A 35 18.01 10.39 -16.81
C GLY A 35 19.23 10.95 -17.56
N SER A 36 20.36 10.22 -17.56
CA SER A 36 21.55 10.55 -18.33
C SER A 36 21.30 10.40 -19.83
N VAL A 37 21.79 11.35 -20.63
CA VAL A 37 21.54 11.43 -22.07
C VAL A 37 22.88 11.40 -22.81
N ASP A 38 22.92 10.69 -23.93
CA ASP A 38 24.08 10.60 -24.81
C ASP A 38 23.62 10.45 -26.27
N ASP A 39 24.47 10.82 -27.23
CA ASP A 39 24.18 10.75 -28.66
C ASP A 39 24.48 9.37 -29.29
N HIS A 40 25.31 8.52 -28.66
CA HIS A 40 25.70 7.19 -29.12
C HIS A 40 25.27 6.04 -28.20
N GLY A 41 24.85 6.37 -26.97
CA GLY A 41 24.18 5.47 -26.04
C GLY A 41 25.05 5.04 -24.86
N ILE A 42 24.49 5.10 -23.67
CA ILE A 42 25.22 4.75 -22.43
C ILE A 42 25.28 3.23 -22.26
N VAL A 43 26.49 2.68 -22.14
CA VAL A 43 26.73 1.23 -21.99
C VAL A 43 26.97 0.78 -20.56
N ARG A 44 27.42 1.69 -19.69
CA ARG A 44 27.79 1.35 -18.30
C ARG A 44 27.39 2.45 -17.34
N TYR A 45 26.84 2.02 -16.20
CA TYR A 45 26.55 2.85 -15.04
C TYR A 45 27.34 2.29 -13.86
N GLU A 46 28.05 3.15 -13.16
CA GLU A 46 28.84 2.78 -11.99
C GLU A 46 28.54 3.76 -10.86
N TRP A 47 28.23 3.23 -9.68
CA TRP A 47 27.92 4.02 -8.51
C TRP A 47 29.00 3.84 -7.45
N THR A 48 29.48 4.93 -6.87
CA THR A 48 30.51 4.91 -5.83
C THR A 48 30.10 5.79 -4.65
N LEU A 49 30.30 5.29 -3.42
CA LEU A 49 30.13 6.09 -2.21
C LEU A 49 31.41 6.90 -1.98
N LEU A 50 31.32 8.23 -2.05
CA LEU A 50 32.46 9.14 -1.81
C LEU A 50 32.55 9.56 -0.35
N GLN A 51 31.41 9.73 0.32
CA GLN A 51 31.32 10.16 1.71
C GLN A 51 30.12 9.50 2.40
N GLY A 52 30.28 9.14 3.67
CA GLY A 52 29.23 8.55 4.51
C GLY A 52 29.76 7.36 5.31
N ASP A 53 28.86 6.69 6.04
CA ASP A 53 29.17 5.42 6.71
C ASP A 53 29.46 4.31 5.68
N PRO A 54 30.66 3.69 5.68
CA PRO A 54 31.00 2.62 4.75
C PRO A 54 30.20 1.32 5.00
N SER A 55 29.49 1.22 6.12
CA SER A 55 28.63 0.08 6.46
C SER A 55 27.26 0.10 5.75
N VAL A 56 27.01 1.11 4.90
CA VAL A 56 25.80 1.20 4.08
C VAL A 56 25.82 0.17 2.97
N ASP A 57 24.65 -0.44 2.73
CA ASP A 57 24.46 -1.43 1.68
C ASP A 57 24.10 -0.74 0.36
N LEU A 58 24.94 -0.93 -0.67
CA LEU A 58 24.69 -0.46 -2.04
C LEU A 58 24.26 -1.63 -2.92
N LYS A 59 23.03 -1.59 -3.44
CA LYS A 59 22.51 -2.61 -4.37
C LYS A 59 22.01 -1.96 -5.65
N SER A 60 22.45 -2.43 -6.81
CA SER A 60 21.94 -1.96 -8.10
C SER A 60 20.86 -2.95 -8.60
N PRO A 61 19.55 -2.63 -8.46
CA PRO A 61 18.49 -3.54 -8.89
C PRO A 61 18.36 -3.62 -10.42
N GLN A 62 18.74 -2.54 -11.11
CA GLN A 62 18.71 -2.42 -12.57
C GLN A 62 19.85 -1.47 -13.02
N PRO A 63 20.33 -1.56 -14.27
CA PRO A 63 21.32 -0.63 -14.81
C PRO A 63 20.87 0.82 -14.62
N GLY A 64 21.76 1.65 -14.06
CA GLY A 64 21.48 3.06 -13.77
C GLY A 64 20.69 3.32 -12.49
N MET A 65 20.15 2.31 -11.81
CA MET A 65 19.51 2.48 -10.50
C MET A 65 20.41 2.01 -9.37
N LEU A 66 20.32 2.70 -8.23
CA LEU A 66 21.01 2.33 -6.99
C LEU A 66 20.03 2.40 -5.82
N LYS A 67 19.95 1.32 -5.04
CA LYS A 67 19.26 1.27 -3.75
C LYS A 67 20.29 1.33 -2.63
N LEU A 68 20.19 2.34 -1.78
CA LEU A 68 20.92 2.43 -0.51
C LEU A 68 20.00 1.98 0.63
N THR A 69 20.50 1.16 1.54
CA THR A 69 19.80 0.72 2.76
C THR A 69 20.71 0.81 3.98
N ASN A 70 20.14 0.71 5.18
CA ASN A 70 20.86 0.82 6.46
C ASN A 70 21.51 2.21 6.64
N LEU A 71 20.80 3.25 6.18
CA LEU A 71 21.22 4.63 6.34
C LEU A 71 21.04 5.08 7.80
N ARG A 72 22.05 5.78 8.34
CA ARG A 72 22.03 6.39 9.67
C ARG A 72 22.02 7.90 9.51
N GLU A 73 21.76 8.63 10.60
CA GLU A 73 21.90 10.08 10.62
C GLU A 73 23.27 10.51 10.08
N GLY A 74 23.27 11.43 9.12
CA GLY A 74 24.49 11.90 8.46
C GLY A 74 24.28 12.35 7.02
N VAL A 75 25.39 12.70 6.37
CA VAL A 75 25.44 13.13 4.97
C VAL A 75 26.18 12.08 4.15
N TYR A 76 25.55 11.60 3.09
CA TYR A 76 26.10 10.64 2.16
C TYR A 76 26.27 11.29 0.79
N VAL A 77 27.48 11.26 0.24
CA VAL A 77 27.76 11.76 -1.11
C VAL A 77 28.03 10.55 -1.99
N VAL A 78 27.18 10.36 -2.99
CA VAL A 78 27.26 9.22 -3.93
C VAL A 78 27.53 9.78 -5.32
N GLN A 79 28.49 9.18 -6.03
CA GLN A 79 28.82 9.55 -7.40
C GLN A 79 28.29 8.50 -8.38
N LEU A 80 27.62 8.97 -9.42
CA LEU A 80 27.32 8.23 -10.63
C LEU A 80 28.41 8.51 -11.66
N SER A 81 29.01 7.45 -12.21
CA SER A 81 29.86 7.50 -13.40
C SER A 81 29.19 6.73 -14.53
N VAL A 82 28.92 7.40 -15.65
CA VAL A 82 28.40 6.79 -16.87
C VAL A 82 29.51 6.63 -17.91
N THR A 83 29.44 5.58 -18.73
CA THR A 83 30.35 5.37 -19.86
C THR A 83 29.55 5.09 -21.12
N ASP A 84 29.87 5.77 -22.22
CA ASP A 84 29.29 5.57 -23.56
C ASP A 84 30.04 4.47 -24.34
N THR A 85 29.41 3.97 -25.40
CA THR A 85 29.94 3.07 -26.44
C THR A 85 31.34 3.45 -26.96
N VAL A 86 31.66 4.75 -27.07
CA VAL A 86 32.97 5.23 -27.54
C VAL A 86 33.99 5.34 -26.38
N GLY A 87 33.59 4.96 -25.16
CA GLY A 87 34.44 4.96 -23.98
C GLY A 87 34.55 6.32 -23.28
N GLN A 88 33.79 7.33 -23.72
CA GLN A 88 33.68 8.61 -23.00
C GLN A 88 33.02 8.39 -21.64
N LYS A 89 33.51 9.10 -20.61
CA LYS A 89 32.99 9.01 -19.23
C LYS A 89 32.53 10.38 -18.74
N SER A 90 31.44 10.40 -17.97
CA SER A 90 30.98 11.57 -17.22
C SER A 90 30.55 11.17 -15.81
N SER A 91 30.82 12.04 -14.83
CA SER A 91 30.56 11.78 -13.39
C SER A 91 29.76 12.89 -12.71
N ASP A 92 28.75 12.55 -11.92
CA ASP A 92 27.83 13.48 -11.23
C ASP A 92 27.54 12.97 -9.83
N ASN A 93 27.36 13.89 -8.89
CA ASN A 93 27.29 13.59 -7.48
C ASN A 93 25.91 13.95 -6.93
N ILE A 94 25.39 13.11 -6.05
CA ILE A 94 24.14 13.33 -5.33
C ILE A 94 24.44 13.35 -3.84
N THR A 95 23.81 14.29 -3.14
CA THR A 95 23.86 14.34 -1.68
C THR A 95 22.57 13.77 -1.09
N VAL A 96 22.70 12.75 -0.26
CA VAL A 96 21.62 12.20 0.55
C VAL A 96 21.85 12.64 1.99
N THR A 97 20.97 13.50 2.49
CA THR A 97 21.02 14.00 3.87
C THR A 97 20.00 13.24 4.71
N VAL A 98 20.49 12.48 5.68
CA VAL A 98 19.66 11.71 6.61
C VAL A 98 19.63 12.46 7.92
N VAL A 99 18.46 12.99 8.26
CA VAL A 99 18.24 13.68 9.52
C VAL A 99 17.39 12.81 10.43
N PRO A 100 17.64 12.86 11.75
CA PRO A 100 16.69 12.30 12.70
C PRO A 100 15.39 13.09 12.57
N GLN A 101 14.28 12.47 12.96
CA GLN A 101 13.09 13.28 13.19
C GLN A 101 13.45 14.29 14.28
N LYS A 102 13.17 15.58 14.04
CA LYS A 102 13.29 16.56 15.12
C LYS A 102 12.22 16.23 16.13
N HIS A 103 12.60 15.55 17.21
CA HIS A 103 11.84 15.57 18.44
C HIS A 103 12.06 16.97 19.01
N GLN A 104 11.16 17.88 18.66
CA GLN A 104 11.30 19.27 19.04
C GLN A 104 10.84 19.44 20.48
N THR A 105 11.75 19.22 21.43
CA THR A 105 11.50 19.55 22.83
C THR A 105 12.62 20.44 23.36
N THR A 106 12.59 21.71 22.95
CA THR A 106 13.29 22.77 23.69
C THR A 106 12.36 23.88 24.18
N ASP A 107 11.05 23.78 23.90
CA ASP A 107 10.06 24.66 24.53
C ASP A 107 8.71 23.95 24.66
N CYS A 108 8.53 23.23 25.77
CA CYS A 108 7.29 22.54 26.10
C CYS A 108 6.32 23.57 26.70
N THR A 109 5.76 24.38 25.80
CA THR A 109 4.84 25.49 26.14
C THR A 109 3.40 25.04 26.35
N GLY A 110 3.10 23.75 26.11
CA GLY A 110 1.75 23.21 26.11
C GLY A 110 0.88 23.70 24.93
N ILE A 111 1.43 24.46 23.99
CA ILE A 111 0.74 24.95 22.81
C ILE A 111 1.22 24.15 21.60
N CYS A 112 0.46 23.11 21.25
CA CYS A 112 0.73 22.32 20.06
C CYS A 112 -0.18 22.71 18.90
N THR A 113 0.34 22.58 17.68
CA THR A 113 -0.48 22.74 16.48
C THR A 113 -1.49 21.59 16.37
N ARG A 114 -2.54 21.77 15.54
CA ARG A 114 -3.58 20.74 15.31
C ARG A 114 -3.07 19.41 14.73
N TYR A 115 -1.81 19.33 14.32
CA TYR A 115 -1.17 18.16 13.71
C TYR A 115 -0.10 17.54 14.62
N GLN A 116 -0.04 17.97 15.88
CA GLN A 116 0.90 17.48 16.88
C GLN A 116 0.14 16.83 18.03
N PHE A 117 0.74 15.82 18.64
CA PHE A 117 0.30 15.22 19.88
C PHE A 117 0.93 15.97 21.06
N ILE A 118 0.15 16.20 22.11
CA ILE A 118 0.57 16.88 23.34
C ILE A 118 0.89 15.79 24.36
N CYS A 119 2.15 15.70 24.79
CA CYS A 119 2.60 14.86 25.91
C CYS A 119 2.06 15.41 27.25
N ASP A 120 2.06 14.61 28.33
CA ASP A 120 1.55 15.09 29.64
C ASP A 120 2.48 16.15 30.26
N ASP A 121 3.77 16.12 29.91
CA ASP A 121 4.78 17.13 30.21
C ASP A 121 4.61 18.44 29.41
N GLY A 122 3.63 18.51 28.52
CA GLY A 122 3.31 19.69 27.71
C GLY A 122 4.21 19.87 26.48
N CYS A 123 5.02 18.86 26.15
CA CYS A 123 5.80 18.83 24.93
C CYS A 123 4.95 18.41 23.72
N CYS A 124 5.40 18.81 22.52
CA CYS A 124 4.70 18.50 21.28
C CYS A 124 5.53 17.53 20.44
N ILE A 125 4.94 16.42 20.05
CA ILE A 125 5.49 15.50 19.04
C ILE A 125 4.56 15.46 17.83
N ASP A 126 5.00 14.90 16.71
CA ASP A 126 4.12 14.69 15.56
C ASP A 126 3.04 13.65 15.91
N ILE A 127 1.80 13.85 15.45
CA ILE A 127 0.70 12.92 15.73
C ILE A 127 0.96 11.50 15.23
N ILE A 128 1.82 11.33 14.23
CA ILE A 128 2.20 10.00 13.68
C ILE A 128 3.04 9.20 14.69
N LEU A 129 3.70 9.89 15.63
CA LEU A 129 4.60 9.29 16.60
C LEU A 129 3.86 8.82 17.86
N ALA A 130 2.68 9.37 18.13
CA ALA A 130 1.83 8.84 19.19
C ALA A 130 1.44 7.38 18.90
N CYS A 131 1.71 6.48 19.85
CA CYS A 131 1.44 5.05 19.76
C CYS A 131 2.18 4.31 18.63
N ASP A 132 3.42 4.73 18.31
CA ASP A 132 4.28 4.08 17.34
C ASP A 132 5.14 2.94 17.93
N GLY A 133 5.09 2.75 19.24
CA GLY A 133 5.81 1.71 19.98
C GLY A 133 7.24 2.10 20.37
N THR A 134 7.61 3.35 20.14
CA THR A 134 8.81 3.99 20.67
C THR A 134 8.42 5.19 21.52
N ALA A 135 9.18 5.51 22.57
CA ALA A 135 8.88 6.68 23.39
C ALA A 135 9.57 7.91 22.80
N GLN A 136 8.78 8.92 22.43
CA GLN A 136 9.25 10.24 21.99
C GLN A 136 9.00 11.31 23.06
N CYS A 137 7.94 11.18 23.86
CA CYS A 137 7.74 12.02 25.02
C CYS A 137 8.73 11.66 26.14
N SER A 138 9.14 12.64 26.95
CA SER A 138 10.08 12.39 28.07
C SER A 138 9.42 11.64 29.22
N ASP A 139 8.10 11.74 29.33
CA ASP A 139 7.23 11.06 30.27
C ASP A 139 6.61 9.75 29.73
N GLU A 140 6.95 9.38 28.49
CA GLU A 140 6.42 8.20 27.78
C GLU A 140 4.88 8.21 27.63
N SER A 141 4.25 9.39 27.75
CA SER A 141 2.78 9.53 27.69
C SER A 141 2.20 9.29 26.30
N ASP A 142 3.01 9.41 25.26
CA ASP A 142 2.70 9.00 23.89
C ASP A 142 2.48 7.49 23.73
N GLU A 143 2.97 6.66 24.66
CA GLU A 143 2.82 5.20 24.62
C GLU A 143 2.01 4.63 25.80
N ALA A 144 1.84 5.39 26.88
CA ALA A 144 1.22 4.92 28.12
C ALA A 144 -0.29 4.59 28.00
N PHE A 145 -1.00 5.23 27.06
CA PHE A 145 -2.45 5.04 26.87
C PHE A 145 -2.85 4.67 25.45
N CYS A 146 -2.01 3.86 24.79
CA CYS A 146 -2.35 3.25 23.53
C CYS A 146 -3.29 2.08 23.77
N GLN A 147 -4.59 2.35 23.82
CA GLN A 147 -5.61 1.31 23.93
C GLN A 147 -5.65 0.51 22.61
N SER A 148 -4.67 -0.38 22.46
CA SER A 148 -4.37 -1.21 21.30
C SER A 148 -4.43 -0.45 19.97
N CYS A 149 -3.35 0.28 19.67
CA CYS A 149 -2.98 0.66 18.30
C CYS A 149 -2.59 -0.59 17.46
N LYS A 150 -3.48 -1.58 17.42
CA LYS A 150 -3.37 -2.80 16.62
C LYS A 150 -4.53 -2.94 15.64
N TYR A 151 -5.51 -2.04 15.67
CA TYR A 151 -6.82 -2.27 15.06
C TYR A 151 -7.31 -1.25 14.02
N ILE A 152 -6.53 -0.27 13.57
CA ILE A 152 -7.00 0.53 12.41
C ILE A 152 -6.90 -0.28 11.11
N ILE A 153 -5.86 -1.10 10.94
CA ILE A 153 -5.65 -1.87 9.70
C ILE A 153 -6.42 -3.21 9.73
N VAL A 154 -6.52 -3.86 10.89
CA VAL A 154 -7.14 -5.20 11.01
C VAL A 154 -8.67 -5.12 11.06
N HIS A 155 -9.25 -4.03 11.57
CA HIS A 155 -10.71 -3.93 11.73
C HIS A 155 -11.45 -3.70 10.39
N TYR A 156 -10.80 -3.07 9.41
CA TYR A 156 -11.33 -3.00 8.04
C TYR A 156 -11.42 -4.39 7.38
N LEU A 157 -10.45 -5.27 7.66
CA LEU A 157 -10.45 -6.64 7.15
C LEU A 157 -11.48 -7.53 7.87
N PHE A 158 -11.65 -7.33 9.19
CA PHE A 158 -12.55 -8.13 10.01
C PHE A 158 -14.03 -7.77 9.80
N SER A 159 -14.34 -6.51 9.48
CA SER A 159 -15.70 -6.09 9.10
C SER A 159 -16.22 -6.82 7.86
N PHE A 160 -15.34 -7.15 6.90
CA PHE A 160 -15.74 -7.90 5.69
C PHE A 160 -16.06 -9.37 6.00
N VAL A 161 -15.33 -10.00 6.93
CA VAL A 161 -15.57 -11.41 7.31
C VAL A 161 -16.78 -11.53 8.25
N GLY A 162 -17.04 -10.52 9.09
CA GLY A 162 -18.15 -10.50 10.04
C GLY A 162 -19.54 -10.44 9.40
N ALA A 163 -19.70 -9.87 8.22
CA ALA A 163 -20.99 -9.77 7.53
C ALA A 163 -21.35 -11.03 6.71
N VAL A 164 -20.34 -11.77 6.20
CA VAL A 164 -20.56 -12.94 5.35
C VAL A 164 -21.07 -14.15 6.14
N LEU A 165 -20.57 -14.32 7.37
CA LEU A 165 -20.97 -15.43 8.24
C LEU A 165 -22.47 -15.45 8.62
N PRO A 166 -23.09 -14.34 9.08
CA PRO A 166 -24.52 -14.31 9.38
C PRO A 166 -25.40 -14.43 8.13
N LEU A 167 -24.97 -13.90 6.98
CA LEU A 167 -25.69 -14.06 5.71
C LEU A 167 -25.70 -15.52 5.25
N ALA A 168 -24.56 -16.22 5.33
CA ALA A 168 -24.47 -17.64 4.97
C ALA A 168 -25.31 -18.53 5.89
N LEU A 169 -25.29 -18.28 7.20
CA LEU A 169 -26.14 -18.99 8.16
C LEU A 169 -27.63 -18.71 7.92
N GLY A 170 -28.00 -17.47 7.61
CA GLY A 170 -29.39 -17.11 7.27
C GLY A 170 -29.91 -17.83 6.02
N LEU A 171 -29.09 -17.91 4.96
CA LEU A 171 -29.44 -18.65 3.74
C LEU A 171 -29.56 -20.16 3.99
N ALA A 172 -28.69 -20.73 4.82
CA ALA A 172 -28.77 -22.16 5.18
C ALA A 172 -30.03 -22.49 5.99
N ILE A 173 -30.39 -21.65 6.97
CA ILE A 173 -31.59 -21.84 7.80
C ILE A 173 -32.86 -21.70 6.95
N THR A 174 -32.94 -20.69 6.08
CA THR A 174 -34.10 -20.50 5.19
C THR A 174 -34.27 -21.67 4.22
N ALA A 175 -33.18 -22.19 3.64
CA ALA A 175 -33.21 -23.38 2.79
C ALA A 175 -33.73 -24.63 3.55
N LEU A 176 -33.27 -24.84 4.79
CA LEU A 176 -33.73 -25.95 5.64
C LEU A 176 -35.22 -25.83 5.97
N LEU A 177 -35.71 -24.63 6.29
CA LEU A 177 -37.14 -24.40 6.56
C LEU A 177 -37.99 -24.66 5.31
N LEU A 178 -37.56 -24.20 4.14
CA LEU A 178 -38.26 -24.47 2.87
C LEU A 178 -38.29 -25.97 2.53
N LEU A 179 -37.21 -26.70 2.79
CA LEU A 179 -37.18 -28.16 2.65
C LEU A 179 -38.16 -28.84 3.61
N MET A 180 -38.19 -28.43 4.87
CA MET A 180 -39.11 -28.98 5.88
C MET A 180 -40.58 -28.73 5.51
N VAL A 181 -40.91 -27.50 5.08
CA VAL A 181 -42.25 -27.14 4.59
C VAL A 181 -42.59 -27.93 3.32
N GLY A 182 -41.65 -28.06 2.38
CA GLY A 182 -41.81 -28.85 1.17
C GLY A 182 -42.09 -30.33 1.44
N CYS A 183 -41.35 -30.94 2.38
CA CYS A 183 -41.57 -32.32 2.82
C CYS A 183 -42.96 -32.50 3.46
N ARG A 184 -43.38 -31.57 4.32
CA ARG A 184 -44.73 -31.58 4.93
C ARG A 184 -45.83 -31.46 3.87
N LEU A 185 -45.67 -30.56 2.89
CA LEU A 185 -46.62 -30.40 1.78
C LEU A 185 -46.68 -31.64 0.89
N ARG A 186 -45.54 -32.31 0.63
CA ARG A 186 -45.51 -33.59 -0.12
C ARG A 186 -46.21 -34.71 0.64
N LEU A 187 -46.00 -34.82 1.95
CA LEU A 187 -46.70 -35.77 2.82
C LEU A 187 -48.22 -35.51 2.85
N VAL A 188 -48.65 -34.26 2.95
CA VAL A 188 -50.07 -33.88 2.89
C VAL A 188 -50.67 -34.19 1.52
N ARG A 189 -49.96 -33.90 0.42
CA ARG A 189 -50.40 -34.28 -0.94
C ARG A 189 -50.49 -35.79 -1.13
N GLN A 190 -49.57 -36.56 -0.55
CA GLN A 190 -49.63 -38.03 -0.54
C GLN A 190 -50.82 -38.56 0.26
N LYS A 191 -51.17 -37.91 1.39
CA LYS A 191 -52.36 -38.23 2.18
C LYS A 191 -53.66 -37.88 1.44
N LEU A 192 -53.71 -36.73 0.75
CA LEU A 192 -54.86 -36.34 -0.10
C LEU A 192 -55.05 -37.29 -1.29
N LYS A 193 -53.97 -37.81 -1.89
CA LYS A 193 -54.06 -38.85 -2.94
C LYS A 193 -54.59 -40.20 -2.44
N LYS A 194 -54.54 -40.45 -1.12
CA LYS A 194 -55.00 -41.71 -0.50
C LYS A 194 -56.45 -41.63 0.02
N VAL A 195 -57.12 -40.49 -0.11
CA VAL A 195 -58.52 -40.25 0.36
C VAL A 195 -59.43 -39.78 -0.79
N ARG A 196 -59.48 -40.52 -1.91
CA ARG A 196 -60.59 -40.39 -2.87
C ARG A 196 -61.33 -41.73 -3.00
N PRO A 197 -62.62 -41.81 -2.62
CA PRO A 197 -63.46 -43.00 -2.73
C PRO A 197 -64.19 -43.12 -4.09
N ILE A 198 -64.82 -44.28 -4.27
CA ILE A 198 -65.60 -44.82 -5.39
C ILE A 198 -67.07 -44.30 -5.41
N SER A 199 -67.70 -44.28 -6.61
CA SER A 199 -69.15 -44.16 -6.95
C SER A 199 -69.79 -42.74 -6.89
N SER A 200 -70.74 -42.29 -7.73
CA SER A 200 -71.51 -42.81 -8.89
C SER A 200 -72.32 -41.65 -9.54
N GLU A 201 -72.76 -41.84 -10.81
CA GLU A 201 -73.97 -41.28 -11.48
C GLU A 201 -74.12 -39.74 -11.63
N GLU A 202 -74.78 -39.14 -12.62
CA GLU A 202 -75.35 -39.45 -13.95
C GLU A 202 -75.91 -38.11 -14.50
N SER A 203 -76.21 -38.06 -15.80
CA SER A 203 -76.97 -37.09 -16.65
C SER A 203 -77.51 -35.78 -16.05
N ASP A 204 -77.45 -34.63 -16.75
CA ASP A 204 -78.49 -34.34 -17.75
C ASP A 204 -78.08 -33.32 -18.81
N TYR A 205 -78.62 -33.56 -20.00
CA TYR A 205 -78.43 -32.86 -21.26
C TYR A 205 -79.75 -32.16 -21.66
N LEU A 206 -79.67 -31.14 -22.53
CA LEU A 206 -80.75 -30.41 -23.24
C LEU A 206 -81.42 -29.31 -22.38
N ILE A 207 -81.67 -28.08 -22.85
CA ILE A 207 -82.26 -27.64 -24.12
C ILE A 207 -81.80 -26.20 -24.42
N ASN A 208 -81.37 -25.90 -25.65
CA ASN A 208 -81.80 -24.69 -26.38
C ASN A 208 -81.33 -24.72 -27.84
N GLY A 209 -82.29 -24.58 -28.76
CA GLY A 209 -82.04 -24.08 -30.11
C GLY A 209 -82.67 -24.89 -31.24
N MET A 210 -83.96 -24.71 -31.48
CA MET A 210 -84.57 -24.97 -32.79
C MET A 210 -84.64 -23.65 -33.56
N TYR A 211 -84.18 -23.69 -34.82
CA TYR A 211 -84.29 -22.63 -35.82
C TYR A 211 -85.73 -22.56 -36.37
N LEU A 212 -86.15 -21.32 -36.65
CA LEU A 212 -87.40 -20.86 -37.33
C LEU A 212 -88.70 -20.95 -36.52
#